data_AF-A0A9D6N7M0-F1
#
_entry.id   AF-A0A9D6N7M0-F1
#
_cell.length_a   1.000
_cell.length_b   1.000
_cell.length_c   1.000
_cell.angle_alpha   90.00
_cell.angle_beta   90.00
_cell.angle_gamma   90.00
#
_symmetry.space_group_name_H-M   'P 1'
#
loop_
_entity.id
_entity.type
_entity.pdbx_description
1 polymer ?
#
loop_
_entity_poly.entity_id
_entity_poly.type
_entity_poly.pdbx_seq_one_letter_code
_entity_poly.pdbx_strand_id
1 'polypeptide(L)'
;MVGEVSGSWALILAFAAWSAWKRHQEILAGVGDLVLDRWRGEIRWGPEGKGPVVISLGELSGVEVERDYTTDSDGDPVTRFCLVLSTRDGSRHRLKEWSDAERAEAFRGWLAKTTNR
;
A
#
# COMPACT_ATOMS: atom_id res chain seq x y z
N MET A 1 39.87 -25.00 -17.23
CA MET A 1 38.91 -24.92 -16.11
C MET A 1 37.90 -23.84 -16.47
N VAL A 2 36.88 -24.19 -17.26
CA VAL A 2 35.81 -23.28 -17.70
C VAL A 2 34.52 -24.08 -17.52
N GLY A 3 34.03 -24.16 -16.29
CA GLY A 3 32.87 -24.98 -15.94
C GLY A 3 32.16 -24.50 -14.69
N GLU A 4 32.85 -23.80 -13.79
CA GLU A 4 32.27 -23.32 -12.53
C GLU A 4 31.48 -22.01 -12.67
N VAL A 5 31.75 -21.17 -13.67
CA VAL A 5 31.11 -19.85 -13.78
C VAL A 5 29.66 -19.96 -14.27
N SER A 6 29.34 -20.95 -15.11
CA SER A 6 28.01 -21.12 -15.71
C SER A 6 26.93 -21.53 -14.70
N GLY A 7 27.29 -22.32 -13.68
CA GLY A 7 26.34 -22.76 -12.65
C GLY A 7 25.89 -21.61 -11.73
N SER A 8 26.83 -20.72 -11.38
CA SER A 8 26.55 -19.57 -10.53
C SER A 8 25.59 -18.56 -11.18
N TRP A 9 25.76 -18.31 -12.49
CA TRP A 9 24.83 -17.46 -13.24
C TRP A 9 23.44 -18.09 -13.38
N ALA A 10 23.35 -19.40 -13.59
CA ALA A 10 22.08 -20.11 -13.63
C ALA A 10 21.31 -20.00 -12.29
N LEU A 11 22.03 -20.07 -11.15
CA LEU A 11 21.43 -19.89 -9.82
C LEU A 11 20.96 -18.45 -9.59
N ILE A 12 21.75 -17.45 -9.99
CA ILE A 12 21.37 -16.03 -9.89
C ILE A 12 20.11 -15.77 -10.72
N LEU A 13 20.06 -16.28 -11.95
CA LEU A 13 18.90 -16.13 -12.83
C LEU A 13 17.68 -16.88 -12.29
N ALA A 14 17.85 -18.07 -11.73
CA ALA A 14 16.76 -18.82 -11.09
C ALA A 14 16.20 -18.06 -9.87
N PHE A 15 17.06 -17.46 -9.05
CA PHE A 15 16.64 -16.66 -7.90
C PHE A 15 15.92 -15.36 -8.33
N ALA A 16 16.43 -14.70 -9.38
CA ALA A 16 15.79 -13.52 -9.96
C ALA A 16 14.42 -13.86 -10.56
N ALA A 17 14.30 -14.97 -11.29
CA ALA A 17 13.04 -15.45 -11.85
C ALA A 17 12.03 -15.82 -10.75
N TRP A 18 12.48 -16.50 -9.69
CA TRP A 18 11.63 -16.82 -8.54
C TRP A 18 11.11 -15.56 -7.85
N SER A 19 11.99 -14.59 -7.57
CA SER A 19 11.59 -13.36 -6.89
C SER A 19 10.62 -12.52 -7.74
N ALA A 20 10.86 -12.44 -9.06
CA ALA A 20 9.94 -11.80 -10.00
C ALA A 20 8.58 -12.51 -10.05
N TRP A 21 8.57 -13.85 -10.09
CA TRP A 21 7.35 -14.64 -10.06
C TRP A 21 6.55 -14.42 -8.78
N LYS A 22 7.23 -14.46 -7.61
CA LYS A 22 6.60 -14.23 -6.32
C LYS A 22 5.96 -12.84 -6.25
N ARG A 23 6.68 -11.81 -6.70
CA ARG A 23 6.17 -10.44 -6.76
C ARG A 23 4.98 -10.32 -7.71
N HIS A 24 5.01 -11.00 -8.84
CA HIS A 24 3.89 -11.03 -9.78
C HIS A 24 2.64 -11.69 -9.17
N GLN A 25 2.80 -12.80 -8.45
CA GLN A 25 1.71 -13.44 -7.70
C GLN A 25 1.17 -12.54 -6.58
N GLU A 26 2.03 -11.80 -5.88
CA GLU A 26 1.61 -10.83 -4.86
C GLU A 26 0.78 -9.70 -5.47
N ILE A 27 1.17 -9.17 -6.64
CA ILE A 27 0.40 -8.17 -7.39
C ILE A 27 -0.95 -8.74 -7.84
N LEU A 28 -0.97 -9.94 -8.41
CA LEU A 28 -2.22 -10.59 -8.85
C LEU A 28 -3.16 -10.91 -7.68
N ALA A 29 -2.61 -11.22 -6.51
CA ALA A 29 -3.36 -11.45 -5.30
C ALA A 29 -3.85 -10.15 -4.62
N GLY A 30 -3.50 -8.97 -5.16
CA GLY A 30 -3.84 -7.68 -4.58
C GLY A 30 -3.14 -7.43 -3.23
N VAL A 31 -1.98 -8.05 -3.01
CA VAL A 31 -1.19 -7.81 -1.79
C VAL A 31 -0.71 -6.35 -1.82
N GLY A 32 -1.21 -5.56 -0.88
CA GLY A 32 -0.98 -4.12 -0.84
C GLY A 32 -2.01 -3.26 -1.55
N ASP A 33 -3.09 -3.88 -2.03
CA ASP A 33 -4.28 -3.17 -2.48
C ASP A 33 -5.17 -2.80 -1.30
N LEU A 34 -5.81 -1.64 -1.45
CA LEU A 34 -6.84 -1.17 -0.56
C LEU A 34 -8.16 -1.82 -0.97
N VAL A 35 -8.65 -2.74 -0.15
CA VAL A 35 -9.92 -3.43 -0.37
C VAL A 35 -10.97 -2.82 0.55
N LEU A 36 -12.04 -2.30 -0.05
CA LEU A 36 -13.25 -1.90 0.68
C LEU A 36 -14.30 -3.00 0.53
N ASP A 37 -14.57 -3.75 1.60
CA ASP A 37 -15.65 -4.73 1.64
C ASP A 37 -16.89 -4.08 2.25
N ARG A 38 -17.85 -3.67 1.41
CA ARG A 38 -19.10 -3.05 1.84
C ARG A 38 -20.08 -4.04 2.50
N TRP A 39 -19.99 -5.32 2.18
CA TRP A 39 -20.86 -6.33 2.74
C TRP A 39 -20.47 -6.66 4.17
N ARG A 40 -19.17 -6.71 4.44
CA ARG A 40 -18.62 -6.88 5.78
C ARG A 40 -18.47 -5.58 6.54
N GLY A 41 -18.51 -4.44 5.83
CA GLY A 41 -18.30 -3.13 6.43
C GLY A 41 -16.85 -2.95 6.89
N GLU A 42 -15.87 -3.39 6.11
CA GLU A 42 -14.45 -3.37 6.48
C GLU A 42 -13.59 -2.69 5.40
N ILE A 43 -12.54 -1.99 5.83
CA ILE A 43 -11.40 -1.58 5.00
C ILE A 43 -10.23 -2.50 5.34
N ARG A 44 -9.61 -3.08 4.31
CA ARG A 44 -8.43 -3.91 4.45
C ARG A 44 -7.32 -3.40 3.56
N TRP A 45 -6.11 -3.28 4.10
CA TRP A 45 -4.91 -3.03 3.31
C TRP A 45 -3.70 -3.65 4.00
N GLY A 46 -2.70 -4.07 3.23
CA GLY A 46 -1.45 -4.60 3.77
C GLY A 46 -0.29 -3.69 3.37
N PRO A 47 0.43 -3.05 4.30
CA PRO A 47 1.73 -2.49 3.98
C PRO A 47 2.64 -3.62 3.47
N GLU A 48 3.49 -3.34 2.48
CA GLU A 48 4.43 -4.33 1.94
C GLU A 48 5.23 -4.98 3.09
N GLY A 49 5.17 -6.31 3.20
CA GLY A 49 5.87 -7.08 4.25
C GLY A 49 5.22 -7.10 5.64
N LYS A 50 4.03 -6.49 5.85
CA LYS A 50 3.25 -6.59 7.10
C LYS A 50 1.91 -7.29 6.86
N GLY A 51 1.37 -7.90 7.91
CA GLY A 51 0.02 -8.48 7.86
C GLY A 51 -1.04 -7.44 7.48
N PRO A 52 -2.18 -7.86 6.92
CA PRO A 52 -3.25 -6.94 6.52
C PRO A 52 -3.80 -6.24 7.75
N VAL A 53 -3.84 -4.91 7.70
CA VAL A 53 -4.61 -4.09 8.63
C VAL A 53 -6.07 -4.15 8.19
N VAL A 54 -6.95 -4.45 9.14
CA VAL A 54 -8.40 -4.50 8.92
C VAL A 54 -9.03 -3.50 9.89
N ILE A 55 -9.86 -2.60 9.36
CA ILE A 55 -10.60 -1.61 10.15
C ILE A 55 -12.07 -1.73 9.79
N SER A 56 -12.93 -1.79 10.80
CA SER A 56 -14.37 -1.70 10.58
C SER A 56 -14.76 -0.28 10.18
N LEU A 57 -15.63 -0.14 9.17
CA LEU A 57 -16.18 1.15 8.75
C LEU A 57 -16.94 1.85 9.88
N GLY A 58 -17.54 1.08 10.81
CA GLY A 58 -18.22 1.63 11.99
C GLY A 58 -17.28 2.21 13.04
N GLU A 59 -16.01 1.79 13.03
CA GLU A 59 -14.97 2.31 13.92
C GLU A 59 -14.30 3.56 13.36
N LEU A 60 -14.55 3.90 12.10
CA LEU A 60 -13.95 5.05 11.47
C LEU A 60 -14.55 6.34 12.04
N SER A 61 -13.69 7.21 12.57
CA SER A 61 -14.08 8.51 13.14
C SER A 61 -13.73 9.67 12.21
N GLY A 62 -12.71 9.52 11.36
CA GLY A 62 -12.27 10.57 10.45
C GLY A 62 -11.34 10.08 9.34
N VAL A 63 -11.22 10.91 8.31
CA VAL A 63 -10.32 10.70 7.17
C VAL A 63 -9.64 12.02 6.83
N GLU A 64 -8.31 12.03 6.85
CA GLU A 64 -7.49 13.20 6.55
C GLU A 64 -6.48 12.89 5.45
N VAL A 65 -6.02 13.91 4.73
CA VAL A 65 -4.87 13.81 3.83
C VAL A 65 -3.71 14.55 4.47
N GLU A 66 -2.67 13.81 4.84
CA GLU A 66 -1.38 14.34 5.26
C GLU A 66 -0.46 14.50 4.04
N ARG A 67 0.31 15.59 4.03
CA ARG A 67 1.38 15.80 3.06
C ARG A 67 2.68 15.34 3.68
N ASP A 68 3.38 14.47 2.97
CA ASP A 68 4.71 14.03 3.37
C ASP A 68 5.74 14.59 2.39
N TYR A 69 6.79 15.18 2.95
CA TYR A 69 7.91 15.73 2.18
C TYR A 69 9.03 14.70 2.26
N THR A 70 9.14 13.91 1.20
CA THR A 70 10.17 12.89 1.09
C THR A 70 11.21 13.29 0.05
N THR A 71 12.32 12.57 0.03
CA THR A 71 13.36 12.72 -0.98
C THR A 71 13.37 11.44 -1.79
N ASP A 72 13.38 11.55 -3.12
CA ASP A 72 13.50 10.37 -3.96
C ASP A 72 14.93 9.79 -3.94
N SER A 73 15.16 8.74 -4.72
CA SER A 73 16.45 8.06 -4.78
C SER A 73 17.57 8.91 -5.41
N ASP A 74 17.20 9.96 -6.15
CA ASP A 74 18.12 10.88 -6.82
C ASP A 74 18.44 12.11 -5.95
N GLY A 75 17.78 12.24 -4.78
CA GLY A 75 18.00 13.35 -3.86
C GLY A 75 17.04 14.52 -4.08
N ASP A 76 16.08 14.39 -5.00
CA ASP A 76 15.13 15.45 -5.31
C ASP A 76 13.95 15.44 -4.32
N PRO A 77 13.49 16.62 -3.87
CA PRO A 77 12.35 16.71 -2.97
C PRO A 77 11.07 16.35 -3.71
N VAL A 78 10.38 15.32 -3.23
CA VAL A 78 9.10 14.86 -3.75
C VAL A 78 8.04 15.02 -2.67
N THR A 79 6.94 15.66 -3.02
CA THR A 79 5.76 15.70 -2.15
C THR A 79 4.90 14.47 -2.42
N ARG A 80 4.64 13.70 -1.36
CA ARG A 80 3.70 12.57 -1.36
C ARG A 80 2.49 12.93 -0.52
N PHE A 81 1.35 12.34 -0.84
CA PHE A 81 0.10 12.54 -0.11
C PHE A 81 -0.30 11.21 0.51
N CYS A 82 -0.66 11.20 1.78
CA CYS A 82 -1.07 10.01 2.50
C CYS A 82 -2.41 10.25 3.16
N LEU A 83 -3.33 9.32 2.99
CA LEU A 83 -4.58 9.32 3.75
C LEU A 83 -4.31 8.71 5.11
N VAL A 84 -4.81 9.39 6.14
CA VAL A 84 -4.81 8.92 7.50
C VAL A 84 -6.24 8.65 7.91
N LEU A 85 -6.50 7.40 8.29
CA LEU A 85 -7.77 6.98 8.87
C LEU A 85 -7.64 7.10 10.38
N SER A 86 -8.55 7.87 10.98
CA SER A 86 -8.70 7.94 12.42
C SER A 86 -9.84 7.01 12.84
N THR A 87 -9.62 6.21 13.86
CA THR A 87 -10.63 5.33 14.46
C THR A 87 -11.16 5.90 15.78
N ARG A 88 -12.28 5.36 16.28
CA ARG A 88 -12.95 5.84 17.51
C ARG A 88 -12.14 5.60 18.78
N ASP A 89 -11.28 4.60 18.79
CA ASP A 89 -10.31 4.32 19.86
C ASP A 89 -9.13 5.32 19.87
N GLY A 90 -9.08 6.24 18.90
CA GLY A 90 -8.00 7.22 18.75
C GLY A 90 -6.79 6.71 17.95
N SER A 91 -6.82 5.47 17.46
CA SER A 91 -5.76 4.96 16.60
C SER A 91 -5.74 5.71 15.26
N ARG A 92 -4.54 5.96 14.74
CA ARG A 92 -4.33 6.59 13.44
C ARG A 92 -3.62 5.61 12.53
N HIS A 93 -4.19 5.39 11.36
CA HIS A 93 -3.70 4.41 10.40
C HIS A 93 -3.41 5.08 9.06
N ARG A 94 -2.13 5.04 8.68
CA ARG A 94 -1.67 5.61 7.41
C ARG A 94 -1.89 4.61 6.28
N LEU A 95 -2.62 5.04 5.27
CA LEU A 95 -2.82 4.31 4.02
C LEU A 95 -1.63 4.51 3.08
N LYS A 96 -1.71 3.85 1.92
CA LYS A 96 -0.69 3.92 0.85
C LYS A 96 -0.47 5.36 0.38
N GLU A 97 0.73 5.64 -0.10
CA GLU A 97 1.10 6.96 -0.57
C GLU A 97 0.58 7.21 -1.99
N TRP A 98 0.15 8.45 -2.24
CA TRP A 98 -0.27 8.97 -3.53
C TRP A 98 0.72 10.03 -4.02
N SER A 99 0.95 10.05 -5.33
CA SER A 99 1.76 11.09 -6.00
C SER A 99 0.94 12.33 -6.38
N ASP A 100 -0.38 12.26 -6.26
CA ASP A 100 -1.31 13.27 -6.77
C ASP A 100 -2.29 13.69 -5.66
N ALA A 101 -2.28 14.99 -5.35
CA ALA A 101 -3.12 15.60 -4.32
C ALA A 101 -4.61 15.51 -4.65
N GLU A 102 -4.99 15.74 -5.91
CA GLU A 102 -6.39 15.79 -6.31
C GLU A 102 -7.02 14.40 -6.19
N ARG A 103 -6.26 13.35 -6.56
CA ARG A 103 -6.71 11.97 -6.40
C ARG A 103 -6.85 11.58 -4.92
N ALA A 104 -5.91 11.98 -4.07
CA ALA A 104 -5.99 11.72 -2.63
C ALA A 104 -7.23 12.41 -2.02
N GLU A 105 -7.48 13.67 -2.36
CA GLU A 105 -8.67 14.40 -1.90
C GLU A 105 -9.98 13.84 -2.44
N ALA A 106 -10.03 13.47 -3.72
CA ALA A 106 -11.19 12.82 -4.31
C ALA A 106 -11.51 11.50 -3.59
N PHE A 107 -10.47 10.72 -3.27
CA PHE A 107 -10.61 9.48 -2.54
C PHE A 107 -11.07 9.71 -1.08
N ARG A 108 -10.51 10.70 -0.38
CA ARG A 108 -11.01 11.13 0.95
C ARG A 108 -12.49 11.46 0.90
N GLY A 109 -12.90 12.30 -0.07
CA GLY A 109 -14.29 12.71 -0.22
C GLY A 109 -15.23 11.54 -0.53
N TRP A 110 -14.78 10.58 -1.34
CA TRP A 110 -15.53 9.35 -1.59
C TRP A 110 -15.66 8.46 -0.35
N LEU A 111 -14.59 8.30 0.42
CA LEU A 111 -14.57 7.48 1.63
C LEU A 111 -15.50 8.06 2.70
N ALA A 112 -15.41 9.38 2.94
CA ALA A 112 -16.27 10.10 3.88
C ALA A 112 -17.76 10.00 3.52
N LYS A 113 -18.12 10.05 2.22
CA LYS A 113 -19.50 9.84 1.76
C LYS A 113 -19.99 8.40 1.98
N THR A 114 -19.06 7.44 1.94
CA THR A 114 -19.39 6.01 2.06
C THR A 114 -19.54 5.59 3.52
N THR A 115 -18.84 6.24 4.46
CA THR A 115 -18.90 5.93 5.89
C THR A 115 -19.97 6.67 6.68
N ASN A 116 -20.46 7.81 6.18
CA ASN A 116 -21.46 8.64 6.87
C ASN A 116 -22.91 8.32 6.48
N ARG A 117 -23.16 7.09 6.02
CA ARG A 117 -24.49 6.53 5.71
C ARG A 117 -24.86 5.49 6.74
#